data_AF-A0A5K0W7U9-F1
#
_entry.id   AF-A0A5K0W7U9-F1
#
_cell.length_a   1.000
_cell.length_b   1.000
_cell.length_c   1.000
_cell.angle_alpha   90.00
_cell.angle_beta   90.00
_cell.angle_gamma   90.00
#
_symmetry.space_group_name_H-M   'P 1'
#
loop_
_entity.id
_entity.type
_entity.pdbx_description
1 polymer ?
#
loop_
_entity_poly.entity_id
_entity_poly.type
_entity_poly.pdbx_seq_one_letter_code
_entity_poly.pdbx_strand_id
1 'polypeptide(L)'
;WWKLHPAAIYGLFGGYIGSVAGVFGGICTPVFGHDLTLLQALANPRTDGFGALFREGTASFLNSMVNHHFPFTAEEVRTGFTTALISDAAAASQAALFQQANEGRLKLRL
;
A
#
# COMPACT_ATOMS: atom_id res chain seq x y z
N TRP A 1 -10.78 -1.06 5.74
CA TRP A 1 -11.84 -0.27 5.07
C TRP A 1 -11.83 -0.46 3.56
N TRP A 2 -10.75 -0.09 2.85
CA TRP A 2 -10.65 -0.12 1.37
C TRP A 2 -11.07 -1.43 0.69
N LYS A 3 -10.63 -2.58 1.23
CA LYS A 3 -11.00 -3.92 0.70
C LYS A 3 -12.52 -4.14 0.59
N LEU A 4 -13.29 -3.50 1.47
CA LEU A 4 -14.75 -3.62 1.51
C LEU A 4 -15.45 -2.53 0.68
N HIS A 5 -14.71 -1.58 0.12
CA HIS A 5 -15.24 -0.42 -0.61
C HIS A 5 -14.54 -0.25 -1.98
N PRO A 6 -14.61 -1.24 -2.89
CA PRO A 6 -13.91 -1.20 -4.18
C PRO A 6 -14.36 -0.03 -5.07
N ALA A 7 -15.61 0.43 -4.94
CA ALA A 7 -16.12 1.60 -5.66
C ALA A 7 -15.37 2.90 -5.28
N ALA A 8 -14.89 3.03 -4.04
CA ALA A 8 -14.10 4.18 -3.61
C ALA A 8 -12.72 4.19 -4.29
N ILE A 9 -12.10 3.01 -4.46
CA ILE A 9 -10.86 2.85 -5.20
C ILE A 9 -11.09 3.23 -6.67
N TYR A 10 -12.15 2.72 -7.29
CA TYR A 10 -12.51 3.03 -8.67
C TYR A 10 -12.69 4.53 -8.93
N GLY A 11 -13.38 5.23 -8.01
CA GLY A 11 -13.59 6.68 -8.10
C GLY A 11 -12.29 7.48 -7.99
N LEU A 12 -11.37 7.04 -7.12
CA LEU A 12 -10.07 7.69 -6.91
C LEU A 12 -9.16 7.66 -8.16
N PHE A 13 -9.31 6.62 -8.98
CA PHE A 13 -8.51 6.42 -10.19
C PHE A 13 -9.29 6.71 -11.48
N GLY A 14 -10.38 7.47 -11.42
CA GLY A 14 -11.08 7.96 -12.61
C GLY A 14 -11.73 6.87 -13.47
N GLY A 15 -12.15 5.75 -12.85
CA GLY A 15 -12.84 4.68 -13.55
C GLY A 15 -11.99 3.44 -13.85
N TYR A 16 -10.91 3.22 -13.10
CA TYR A 16 -10.07 2.03 -13.20
C TYR A 16 -9.64 1.55 -11.81
N ILE A 17 -9.42 0.25 -11.64
CA ILE A 17 -8.79 -0.29 -10.43
C ILE A 17 -7.30 -0.41 -10.75
N GLY A 18 -6.51 0.57 -10.29
CA GLY A 18 -5.06 0.62 -10.51
C GLY A 18 -4.34 -0.72 -10.23
N SER A 19 -3.14 -0.89 -10.81
CA SER A 19 -2.24 -2.00 -10.46
C SER A 19 -1.18 -1.56 -9.47
N VAL A 20 -0.67 -2.51 -8.68
CA VAL A 20 0.48 -2.28 -7.79
C VAL A 20 1.67 -1.79 -8.61
N ALA A 21 2.00 -2.44 -9.73
CA ALA A 21 3.11 -2.03 -10.57
C ALA A 21 2.93 -0.61 -11.15
N GLY A 22 1.70 -0.20 -11.42
CA GLY A 22 1.39 1.17 -11.86
C GLY A 22 1.57 2.22 -10.75
N VAL A 23 1.29 1.86 -9.50
CA VAL A 23 1.39 2.77 -8.34
C VAL A 23 2.79 2.83 -7.75
N PHE A 24 3.43 1.68 -7.61
CA PHE A 24 4.70 1.48 -6.91
C PHE A 24 5.88 1.23 -7.87
N GLY A 25 5.63 1.21 -9.18
CA GLY A 25 6.65 1.03 -10.21
C GLY A 25 6.98 -0.43 -10.53
N GLY A 26 7.67 -0.63 -11.66
CA GLY A 26 7.98 -1.96 -12.20
C GLY A 26 8.92 -2.82 -11.35
N ILE A 27 9.57 -2.26 -10.33
CA ILE A 27 10.37 -3.02 -9.35
C ILE A 27 9.52 -4.02 -8.56
N CYS A 28 8.20 -3.80 -8.52
CA CYS A 28 7.24 -4.70 -7.91
C CYS A 28 7.05 -6.00 -8.73
N THR A 29 7.24 -5.95 -10.05
CA THR A 29 6.88 -7.05 -10.96
C THR A 29 7.56 -8.38 -10.65
N PRO A 30 8.87 -8.47 -10.33
CA PRO A 30 9.52 -9.74 -10.00
C PRO A 30 8.99 -10.38 -8.72
N VAL A 31 8.55 -9.57 -7.76
CA VAL A 31 8.05 -10.04 -6.47
C VAL A 31 6.58 -10.45 -6.57
N PHE A 32 5.84 -9.82 -7.49
CA PHE A 32 4.39 -9.75 -7.40
C PHE A 32 3.60 -10.00 -8.68
N GLY A 33 4.28 -10.03 -9.82
CA GLY A 33 3.65 -10.04 -11.13
C GLY A 33 3.13 -8.67 -11.57
N HIS A 34 2.73 -8.59 -12.83
CA HIS A 34 2.30 -7.35 -13.48
C HIS A 34 0.83 -7.00 -13.18
N ASP A 35 -0.02 -8.01 -13.01
CA ASP A 35 -1.48 -7.85 -13.05
C ASP A 35 -2.13 -7.77 -11.67
N LEU A 36 -1.33 -7.65 -10.60
CA LEU A 36 -1.87 -7.53 -9.26
C LEU A 36 -2.53 -6.16 -9.07
N THR A 37 -3.86 -6.16 -8.99
CA THR A 37 -4.66 -4.96 -8.73
C THR A 37 -4.50 -4.48 -7.27
N LEU A 38 -4.77 -3.20 -7.01
CA LEU A 38 -4.76 -2.67 -5.63
C LEU A 38 -5.77 -3.40 -4.73
N LEU A 39 -6.91 -3.85 -5.27
CA LEU A 39 -7.89 -4.62 -4.50
C LEU A 39 -7.35 -6.00 -4.10
N GLN A 40 -6.66 -6.69 -5.03
CA GLN A 40 -6.01 -7.96 -4.74
C GLN A 40 -4.85 -7.79 -3.75
N ALA A 41 -4.10 -6.69 -3.82
CA ALA A 41 -3.06 -6.37 -2.85
C ALA A 41 -3.65 -6.16 -1.43
N LEU A 42 -4.76 -5.43 -1.30
CA LEU A 42 -5.49 -5.27 -0.04
C LEU A 42 -6.04 -6.60 0.50
N ALA A 43 -6.36 -7.55 -0.38
CA ALA A 43 -6.88 -8.87 -0.05
C ALA A 43 -5.81 -9.97 -0.01
N ASN A 44 -4.52 -9.61 -0.11
CA ASN A 44 -3.46 -10.59 -0.31
C ASN A 44 -3.41 -11.62 0.85
N PRO A 45 -3.50 -12.93 0.56
CA PRO A 45 -3.60 -13.96 1.59
C PRO A 45 -2.25 -14.39 2.17
N ARG A 46 -1.13 -13.95 1.59
CA ARG A 46 0.20 -14.33 2.09
C ARG A 46 0.38 -13.86 3.53
N THR A 47 0.99 -14.72 4.34
CA THR A 47 1.24 -14.49 5.77
C THR A 47 2.67 -14.02 6.05
N ASP A 48 3.45 -13.76 5.01
CA ASP A 48 4.82 -13.28 5.10
C ASP A 48 4.91 -11.74 5.06
N GLY A 49 6.11 -11.21 5.21
CA GLY A 49 6.37 -9.77 5.23
C GLY A 49 5.95 -9.07 3.94
N PHE A 50 6.13 -9.72 2.79
CA PHE A 50 5.65 -9.21 1.50
C PHE A 50 4.12 -9.13 1.43
N GLY A 51 3.41 -10.15 1.93
CA GLY A 51 1.95 -10.13 2.06
C GLY A 51 1.45 -9.02 2.98
N ALA A 52 2.13 -8.82 4.11
CA ALA A 52 1.83 -7.71 5.01
C ALA A 52 2.08 -6.35 4.36
N LEU A 53 3.22 -6.19 3.69
CA LEU A 53 3.59 -4.96 2.99
C LEU A 53 2.55 -4.60 1.94
N PHE A 54 1.97 -5.60 1.26
CA PHE A 54 0.90 -5.36 0.31
C PHE A 54 -0.33 -4.73 0.92
N ARG A 55 -0.86 -5.37 1.96
CA ARG A 55 -2.11 -4.92 2.57
C ARG A 55 -1.93 -3.53 3.16
N GLU A 56 -0.86 -3.35 3.94
CA GLU A 56 -0.66 -2.13 4.72
C GLU A 56 -0.09 -0.98 3.89
N GLY A 57 0.79 -1.29 2.93
CA GLY A 57 1.33 -0.31 2.00
C GLY A 57 0.28 0.20 1.01
N THR A 58 -0.56 -0.70 0.46
CA THR A 58 -1.68 -0.29 -0.41
C THR A 58 -2.69 0.55 0.36
N ALA A 59 -3.04 0.15 1.58
CA ALA A 59 -3.94 0.94 2.43
C ALA A 59 -3.35 2.30 2.78
N SER A 60 -2.06 2.37 3.14
CA SER A 60 -1.35 3.62 3.43
C SER A 60 -1.32 4.55 2.22
N PHE A 61 -1.10 4.00 1.03
CA PHE A 61 -1.07 4.78 -0.20
C PHE A 61 -2.44 5.43 -0.46
N LEU A 62 -3.52 4.65 -0.40
CA LEU A 62 -4.87 5.17 -0.57
C LEU A 62 -5.25 6.18 0.52
N ASN A 63 -4.89 5.92 1.77
CA ASN A 63 -5.11 6.85 2.89
C ASN A 63 -4.37 8.19 2.67
N SER A 64 -3.12 8.15 2.23
CA SER A 64 -2.31 9.34 1.94
C SER A 64 -2.87 10.21 0.81
N MET A 65 -3.64 9.63 -0.12
CA MET A 65 -4.26 10.36 -1.22
C MET A 65 -5.53 11.11 -0.79
N VAL A 66 -6.26 10.59 0.22
CA VAL A 66 -7.57 11.16 0.64
C VAL A 66 -7.51 11.91 1.96
N ASN A 67 -6.50 11.67 2.79
CA ASN A 67 -6.32 12.33 4.08
C ASN A 67 -5.00 13.13 4.08
N HIS A 68 -5.11 14.45 3.96
CA HIS A 68 -3.94 15.34 3.96
C HIS A 68 -3.12 15.31 5.26
N HIS A 69 -3.73 14.91 6.37
CA HIS A 69 -3.06 14.77 7.67
C HIS A 69 -2.52 13.35 7.91
N PHE A 70 -2.66 12.43 6.95
CA PHE A 70 -2.11 11.09 7.07
C PHE A 70 -0.59 11.18 7.36
N PRO A 71 -0.03 10.33 8.24
CA PRO A 71 1.37 10.43 8.67
C PRO A 71 2.41 10.39 7.54
N PHE A 72 2.05 9.85 6.38
CA PHE A 72 2.90 9.77 5.20
C PHE A 72 2.24 10.44 3.99
N THR A 73 3.04 11.04 3.13
CA THR A 73 2.63 11.43 1.78
C THR A 73 2.59 10.21 0.86
N ALA A 74 1.88 10.31 -0.26
CA ALA A 74 1.83 9.24 -1.26
C ALA A 74 3.22 8.87 -1.80
N GLU A 75 4.13 9.86 -1.90
CA GLU A 75 5.52 9.63 -2.31
C GLU A 75 6.34 8.89 -1.25
N GLU A 76 6.21 9.27 0.03
CA GLU A 76 6.86 8.55 1.13
C GLU A 76 6.37 7.10 1.24
N VAL A 77 5.07 6.86 1.02
CA VAL A 77 4.54 5.50 0.99
C VAL A 77 5.15 4.71 -0.18
N ARG A 78 5.24 5.30 -1.39
CA ARG A 78 5.88 4.62 -2.53
C ARG A 78 7.34 4.26 -2.23
N THR A 79 8.12 5.23 -1.74
CA THR A 79 9.54 5.03 -1.43
C THR A 79 9.76 3.98 -0.35
N GLY A 80 8.97 4.04 0.75
CA GLY A 80 9.04 3.04 1.81
C GLY A 80 8.67 1.65 1.31
N PHE A 81 7.61 1.56 0.50
CA PHE A 81 7.17 0.30 -0.11
C PHE A 81 8.27 -0.33 -0.97
N THR A 82 8.85 0.43 -1.91
CA THR A 82 9.86 -0.10 -2.83
C THR A 82 11.17 -0.45 -2.14
N THR A 83 11.59 0.35 -1.17
CA THR A 83 12.83 0.10 -0.39
C THR A 83 12.72 -1.18 0.44
N ALA A 84 11.52 -1.51 0.91
CA ALA A 84 11.29 -2.69 1.74
C ALA A 84 11.30 -4.01 0.96
N LEU A 85 11.33 -3.98 -0.38
CA LEU A 85 11.30 -5.19 -1.23
C LEU A 85 12.59 -6.03 -1.17
N ILE A 86 13.64 -5.54 -0.52
CA ILE A 86 14.96 -6.20 -0.46
C ILE A 86 14.95 -7.52 0.34
N SER A 87 14.00 -7.71 1.27
CA SER A 87 13.88 -8.94 2.06
C SER A 87 12.53 -9.05 2.74
N ASP A 88 12.14 -10.27 3.13
CA ASP A 88 10.93 -10.51 3.90
C ASP A 88 10.90 -9.74 5.23
N ALA A 89 12.03 -9.68 5.94
CA ALA A 89 12.14 -8.95 7.20
C ALA A 89 11.99 -7.42 7.01
N ALA A 90 12.58 -6.86 5.95
CA ALA A 90 12.40 -5.44 5.61
C ALA A 90 10.95 -5.13 5.25
N ALA A 91 10.31 -6.01 4.46
CA ALA A 91 8.90 -5.91 4.10
C ALA A 91 8.00 -5.96 5.34
N ALA A 92 8.23 -6.90 6.27
CA ALA A 92 7.47 -7.00 7.51
C ALA A 92 7.63 -5.77 8.40
N SER A 93 8.85 -5.24 8.54
CA SER A 93 9.13 -4.04 9.34
C SER A 93 8.40 -2.81 8.78
N GLN A 94 8.51 -2.58 7.47
CA GLN A 94 7.84 -1.47 6.82
C GLN A 94 6.31 -1.62 6.86
N ALA A 95 5.79 -2.85 6.70
CA ALA A 95 4.37 -3.15 6.83
C ALA A 95 3.84 -2.78 8.23
N ALA A 96 4.59 -3.06 9.29
CA ALA A 96 4.22 -2.71 10.66
C ALA A 96 4.13 -1.19 10.86
N LEU A 97 5.05 -0.41 10.26
CA LEU A 97 4.97 1.07 10.29
C LEU A 97 3.72 1.58 9.58
N PHE A 98 3.44 1.05 8.38
CA PHE A 98 2.23 1.38 7.63
C PHE A 98 0.96 0.99 8.38
N GLN A 99 0.94 -0.17 9.04
CA GLN A 99 -0.19 -0.58 9.88
C GLN A 99 -0.46 0.42 11.00
N GLN A 100 0.59 0.85 11.71
CA GLN A 100 0.45 1.85 12.78
C GLN A 100 -0.12 3.17 12.23
N ALA A 101 0.29 3.60 11.04
CA ALA A 101 -0.28 4.79 10.40
C ALA A 101 -1.75 4.59 10.03
N ASN A 102 -2.09 3.45 9.42
CA ASN A 102 -3.46 3.10 9.02
C ASN A 102 -4.43 3.03 10.21
N GLU A 103 -3.93 2.64 11.37
CA GLU A 103 -4.70 2.55 12.62
C GLU A 103 -4.68 3.85 13.45
N GLY A 104 -4.05 4.92 12.95
CA GLY A 104 -3.98 6.21 13.64
C GLY A 104 -3.06 6.20 14.88
N ARG A 105 -2.14 5.25 14.97
CA ARG A 105 -1.17 5.12 16.07
C ARG A 105 0.08 5.98 15.89
N LEU A 106 0.29 6.55 14.70
CA LEU A 106 1.36 7.51 14.43
C LEU A 106 0.84 8.96 14.49
N LYS A 107 1.75 9.90 14.76
CA LYS A 107 1.43 11.33 14.74
C LYS A 107 1.01 11.75 13.33
N LEU A 108 -0.06 12.53 13.26
CA LEU A 108 -0.54 13.14 12.02
C LEU A 108 0.47 14.18 11.51
N ARG A 109 0.48 14.36 10.18
CA ARG A 109 1.22 15.44 9.54
C ARG A 109 0.45 16.75 9.76
N LEU A 110 1.15 17.78 10.25
CA LEU A 110 0.61 19.13 10.51
C LEU A 110 0.45 19.93 9.22
#